data_AF-A0A1F8P5R6-F1
#
_entry.id   AF-A0A1F8P5R6-F1
#
_cell.length_a   1.000
_cell.length_b   1.000
_cell.length_c   1.000
_cell.angle_alpha   90.00
_cell.angle_beta   90.00
_cell.angle_gamma   90.00
#
_symmetry.space_group_name_H-M   'P 1'
#
loop_
_entity.id
_entity.type
_entity.pdbx_description
1 polymer ?
#
loop_
_entity_poly.entity_id
_entity_poly.type
_entity_poly.pdbx_seq_one_letter_code
_entity_poly.pdbx_strand_id
1 'polypeptide(L)'
;MVEIRYGDQYEITDLAGQTVCEAREHFKPDFGIPDKAQARLNGSKVKSGAELDTVLNDDDKLTFAVSRSRTPFLIGALLLALAVTGGMFAFGFINASTTLTATTVNSNFADVSVNTTGTGNLTWNAFGFFKGSIGGPNSIFNITPAIGYTGDLVTTVTLGNGDQLVERYRVLALQLEMVNSSNNATLDINESGAADANDWVMLTLDNGSVSLFTTAGSTNMTIRVKKGFYITHVFPFAGWGGSASPELFCEVAQR
;
A
#
# COMPACT_ATOMS: atom_id res chain seq x y z
N MET A 1 15.11 -55.97 43.20
CA MET A 1 15.80 -56.12 41.89
C MET A 1 15.69 -54.82 41.11
N VAL A 2 16.73 -54.46 40.34
CA VAL A 2 16.80 -53.22 39.54
C VAL A 2 16.77 -53.58 38.06
N GLU A 3 15.98 -52.87 37.26
CA GLU A 3 15.95 -53.02 35.80
C GLU A 3 16.95 -52.03 35.17
N ILE A 4 17.98 -52.54 34.48
CA ILE A 4 18.90 -51.72 33.69
C ILE A 4 18.52 -51.79 32.22
N ARG A 5 18.54 -50.64 31.53
CA ARG A 5 18.30 -50.54 30.09
C ARG A 5 19.28 -49.62 29.37
N TYR A 6 19.79 -50.08 28.22
CA TYR A 6 20.51 -49.26 27.24
C TYR A 6 20.10 -49.65 25.82
N GLY A 7 19.46 -48.73 25.08
CA GLY A 7 18.90 -49.04 23.77
C GLY A 7 17.86 -50.17 23.84
N ASP A 8 18.12 -51.25 23.11
CA ASP A 8 17.28 -52.46 23.06
C ASP A 8 17.71 -53.55 24.05
N GLN A 9 18.85 -53.36 24.73
CA GLN A 9 19.35 -54.28 25.75
C GLN A 9 18.75 -53.92 27.12
N TYR A 10 18.29 -54.94 27.85
CA TYR A 10 17.85 -54.79 29.23
C TYR A 10 18.18 -56.05 30.05
N GLU A 11 18.40 -55.86 31.34
CA GLU A 11 18.64 -56.93 32.30
C GLU A 11 18.05 -56.55 33.66
N ILE A 12 17.53 -57.55 34.38
CA ILE A 12 17.02 -57.40 35.74
C ILE A 12 17.99 -58.13 36.65
N THR A 13 18.63 -57.40 37.55
CA THR A 13 19.67 -57.94 38.44
C THR A 13 19.57 -57.34 39.83
N ASP A 14 20.26 -57.92 40.80
CA ASP A 14 20.28 -57.45 42.18
C ASP A 14 21.38 -56.40 42.37
N LEU A 15 20.99 -55.13 42.26
CA LEU A 15 21.87 -53.96 42.43
C LEU A 15 21.41 -53.05 43.56
N ALA A 16 20.47 -53.53 44.39
CA ALA A 16 20.00 -52.76 45.53
C ALA A 16 21.19 -52.49 46.47
N GLY A 17 21.36 -51.23 46.86
CA GLY A 17 22.47 -50.79 47.69
C GLY A 17 23.76 -50.43 46.93
N GLN A 18 23.85 -50.69 45.62
CA GLN A 18 24.93 -50.15 44.78
C GLN A 18 24.61 -48.74 44.31
N THR A 19 25.65 -47.97 44.03
CA THR A 19 25.50 -46.63 43.43
C THR A 19 25.27 -46.72 41.92
N VAL A 20 24.67 -45.69 41.33
CA VAL A 20 24.50 -45.59 39.87
C VAL A 20 25.85 -45.64 39.13
N CYS A 21 26.92 -45.12 39.76
CA CYS A 21 28.28 -45.17 39.22
C CYS A 21 28.83 -46.60 39.16
N GLU A 22 28.69 -47.38 40.25
CA GLU A 22 29.13 -48.78 40.30
C GLU A 22 28.34 -49.64 39.30
N ALA A 23 27.02 -49.46 39.25
CA ALA A 23 26.17 -50.14 38.26
C ALA A 23 26.59 -49.79 36.83
N ARG A 24 26.94 -48.52 36.56
CA ARG A 24 27.47 -48.12 35.25
C ARG A 24 28.77 -48.85 34.93
N GLU A 25 29.73 -48.89 35.85
CA GLU A 25 31.02 -49.56 35.62
C GLU A 25 30.87 -51.06 35.36
N HIS A 26 29.97 -51.71 36.10
CA HIS A 26 29.66 -53.14 35.95
C HIS A 26 29.10 -53.45 34.56
N PHE A 27 28.11 -52.68 34.08
CA PHE A 27 27.42 -52.94 32.81
C PHE A 27 28.04 -52.23 31.59
N LYS A 28 29.04 -51.36 31.79
CA LYS A 28 29.73 -50.66 30.71
C LYS A 28 30.32 -51.58 29.63
N PRO A 29 31.09 -52.64 29.96
CA PRO A 29 31.67 -53.52 28.94
C PRO A 29 30.60 -54.33 28.20
N ASP A 30 29.58 -54.80 28.92
CA ASP A 30 28.58 -55.72 28.36
C ASP A 30 27.56 -55.00 27.46
N PHE A 31 27.09 -53.83 27.90
CA PHE A 31 26.08 -53.05 27.17
C PHE A 31 26.71 -52.03 26.21
N GLY A 32 28.05 -51.90 26.22
CA GLY A 32 28.77 -50.92 25.40
C GLY A 32 28.38 -49.47 25.72
N ILE A 33 28.13 -49.16 26.99
CA ILE A 33 27.62 -47.85 27.42
C ILE A 33 28.73 -46.80 27.23
N PRO A 34 28.55 -45.77 26.37
CA PRO A 34 29.57 -44.75 26.18
C PRO A 34 29.59 -43.79 27.38
N ASP A 35 30.75 -43.20 27.69
CA ASP A 35 30.93 -42.27 28.82
C ASP A 35 29.97 -41.07 28.79
N LYS A 36 29.55 -40.67 27.60
CA LYS A 36 28.58 -39.59 27.37
C LYS A 36 27.12 -39.96 27.62
N ALA A 37 26.81 -41.23 27.89
CA ALA A 37 25.44 -41.66 28.18
C ALA A 37 25.01 -41.13 29.56
N GLN A 38 23.83 -40.52 29.63
CA GLN A 38 23.27 -39.97 30.86
C GLN A 38 22.42 -41.04 31.54
N ALA A 39 22.63 -41.23 32.85
CA ALA A 39 21.77 -42.08 33.66
C ALA A 39 20.41 -41.41 33.91
N ARG A 40 19.36 -42.22 33.86
CA ARG A 40 18.00 -41.85 34.27
C ARG A 40 17.48 -42.88 35.25
N LEU A 41 17.14 -42.44 36.45
CA LEU A 41 16.54 -43.28 37.49
C LEU A 41 15.03 -43.01 37.50
N ASN A 42 14.22 -44.03 37.27
CA ASN A 42 12.75 -43.93 37.22
C ASN A 42 12.27 -42.81 36.26
N GLY A 43 12.97 -42.65 35.13
CA GLY A 43 12.70 -41.62 34.13
C GLY A 43 13.32 -40.24 34.42
N SER A 44 13.79 -39.99 35.65
CA SER A 44 14.40 -38.73 36.06
C SER A 44 15.90 -38.73 35.77
N LYS A 45 16.41 -37.63 35.21
CA LYS A 45 17.84 -37.51 34.86
C LYS A 45 18.70 -37.37 36.11
N VAL A 46 19.68 -38.26 36.26
CA VAL A 46 20.74 -38.15 37.26
C VAL A 46 21.88 -37.31 36.68
N LYS A 47 22.37 -36.32 37.44
CA LYS A 47 23.52 -35.52 37.03
C LYS A 47 24.78 -36.38 37.16
N SER A 48 25.74 -36.24 36.26
CA SER A 48 26.97 -37.06 36.27
C SER A 48 27.70 -37.02 37.62
N GLY A 49 27.79 -35.85 38.29
CA GLY A 49 28.39 -35.75 39.62
C GLY A 49 27.56 -36.37 40.76
N ALA A 50 26.27 -36.60 40.54
CA ALA A 50 25.38 -37.23 41.53
C ALA A 50 25.28 -38.76 41.34
N GLU A 51 25.88 -39.33 40.28
CA GLU A 51 25.85 -40.78 40.06
C GLU A 51 26.63 -41.55 41.13
N LEU A 52 27.63 -40.92 41.76
CA LEU A 52 28.40 -41.47 42.87
C LEU A 52 27.60 -41.55 44.18
N ASP A 53 26.68 -40.62 44.40
CA ASP A 53 25.91 -40.51 45.66
C ASP A 53 24.52 -41.13 45.56
N THR A 54 24.05 -41.45 44.35
CA THR A 54 22.71 -42.00 44.11
C THR A 54 22.75 -43.52 44.29
N VAL A 55 22.20 -43.99 45.41
CA VAL A 55 22.05 -45.43 45.72
C VAL A 55 20.76 -45.96 45.09
N LEU A 56 20.85 -47.15 44.48
CA LEU A 56 19.73 -47.86 43.87
C LEU A 56 18.92 -48.61 44.94
N ASN A 57 17.60 -48.52 44.86
CA ASN A 57 16.67 -49.29 45.69
C ASN A 57 16.06 -50.44 44.90
N ASP A 58 15.38 -51.35 45.60
CA ASP A 58 14.54 -52.34 44.95
C ASP A 58 13.46 -51.67 44.09
N ASP A 59 13.18 -52.28 42.93
CA ASP A 59 12.20 -51.84 41.93
C ASP A 59 12.57 -50.55 41.17
N ASP A 60 13.80 -50.06 41.33
CA ASP A 60 14.30 -48.96 40.51
C ASP A 60 14.54 -49.36 39.04
N LYS A 61 14.24 -48.43 38.14
CA LYS A 61 14.50 -48.54 36.71
C LYS A 61 15.61 -47.58 36.30
N LEU A 62 16.78 -48.12 36.00
CA LEU A 62 17.95 -47.38 35.56
C LEU A 62 18.09 -47.45 34.04
N THR A 63 17.95 -46.32 33.35
CA THR A 63 18.11 -46.24 31.90
C THR A 63 19.30 -45.36 31.54
N PHE A 64 20.21 -45.87 30.72
CA PHE A 64 21.27 -45.08 30.12
C PHE A 64 20.83 -44.59 28.73
N ALA A 65 20.98 -43.30 28.46
CA ALA A 65 20.61 -42.73 27.16
C ALA A 65 21.61 -41.67 26.71
N VAL A 66 22.02 -41.74 25.45
CA VAL A 66 22.84 -40.70 24.83
C VAL A 66 21.94 -39.56 24.40
N SER A 67 22.02 -38.43 25.09
CA SER A 67 21.34 -37.20 24.66
C SER A 67 22.06 -36.65 23.43
N ARG A 68 21.55 -36.92 22.23
CA ARG A 68 21.99 -36.21 21.02
C ARG A 68 21.46 -34.78 21.07
N SER A 69 22.31 -33.78 21.27
CA SER A 69 21.90 -32.38 21.18
C SER A 69 21.47 -32.09 19.73
N ARG A 70 20.20 -31.70 19.55
CA ARG A 70 19.71 -31.19 18.25
C ARG A 70 20.05 -29.71 18.04
N THR A 71 20.58 -29.06 19.07
CA THR A 71 21.00 -27.66 19.09
C THR A 71 21.90 -27.24 17.92
N PRO A 72 22.98 -27.98 17.55
CA PRO A 72 23.82 -27.56 16.42
C PRO A 72 23.07 -27.58 15.07
N PHE A 73 22.15 -28.54 14.88
CA PHE A 73 21.32 -28.58 13.67
C PHE A 73 20.36 -27.40 13.59
N LEU A 74 19.78 -26.99 14.72
CA LEU A 74 18.87 -25.85 14.78
C LEU A 74 19.61 -24.52 14.55
N ILE A 75 20.82 -24.36 15.09
CA ILE A 75 21.68 -23.19 14.82
C ILE A 75 22.05 -23.12 13.34
N GLY A 76 22.44 -24.25 12.73
CA GLY A 76 22.74 -24.32 11.30
C GLY A 76 21.54 -23.96 10.41
N ALA A 77 20.35 -24.49 10.73
CA ALA A 77 19.13 -24.17 10.01
C ALA A 77 18.74 -22.69 10.11
N LEU A 78 18.90 -22.09 11.29
CA LEU A 78 18.62 -20.67 11.52
C LEU A 78 19.57 -19.76 10.72
N LEU A 79 20.87 -20.07 10.71
CA LEU A 79 21.87 -19.31 9.94
C LEU A 79 21.61 -19.41 8.43
N LEU A 80 21.22 -20.59 7.94
CA LEU A 80 20.87 -20.79 6.54
C LEU A 80 19.62 -19.97 6.16
N ALA A 81 18.58 -20.00 7.00
CA ALA A 81 17.37 -19.22 6.78
C ALA A 81 17.69 -17.72 6.71
N LEU A 82 18.52 -17.21 7.64
CA LEU A 82 18.92 -15.81 7.67
C LEU A 82 19.69 -15.39 6.40
N ALA A 83 20.56 -16.26 5.88
CA ALA A 83 21.32 -16.01 4.65
C ALA A 83 20.40 -15.93 3.41
N VAL A 84 19.42 -16.84 3.31
CA VAL A 84 18.46 -16.87 2.19
C VAL A 84 17.51 -15.67 2.24
N THR A 85 16.95 -15.35 3.41
CA THR A 85 16.02 -14.22 3.54
C THR A 85 16.73 -12.87 3.51
N GLY A 86 17.95 -12.78 4.05
CA GLY A 86 18.75 -11.55 4.04
C GLY A 86 19.19 -11.14 2.63
N GLY A 87 19.44 -12.10 1.74
CA GLY A 87 19.80 -11.82 0.34
C GLY A 87 18.68 -11.17 -0.48
N MET A 88 17.41 -11.41 -0.14
CA MET A 88 16.27 -10.86 -0.88
C MET A 88 15.99 -9.38 -0.56
N PHE A 89 16.39 -8.88 0.61
CA PHE A 89 16.21 -7.46 0.95
C PHE A 89 17.30 -6.54 0.39
N ALA A 90 18.43 -7.08 -0.06
CA ALA A 90 19.51 -6.29 -0.68
C ALA A 90 19.32 -6.08 -2.19
N PHE A 91 18.52 -6.91 -2.88
CA PHE A 91 18.30 -6.84 -4.33
C PHE A 91 16.98 -6.17 -4.76
N GLY A 92 16.25 -5.57 -3.81
CA GLY A 92 14.96 -4.90 -4.07
C GLY A 92 15.03 -3.39 -4.34
N PHE A 93 16.22 -2.77 -4.38
CA PHE A 93 16.36 -1.33 -4.60
C PHE A 93 17.13 -1.02 -5.89
N ILE A 94 16.70 -1.63 -7.00
CA ILE A 94 16.98 -1.04 -8.31
C ILE A 94 15.94 0.08 -8.47
N ASN A 95 16.28 1.26 -7.96
CA ASN A 95 15.65 2.48 -8.44
C ASN A 95 16.00 2.58 -9.93
N ALA A 96 15.08 2.17 -10.80
CA ALA A 96 15.02 2.73 -12.13
C ALA A 96 14.66 4.21 -11.98
N SER A 97 15.62 5.03 -11.56
CA SER A 97 15.48 6.48 -11.62
C SER A 97 15.64 6.88 -13.08
N THR A 98 14.53 7.07 -13.78
CA THR A 98 14.53 7.86 -15.00
C THR A 98 14.81 9.30 -14.61
N THR A 99 16.06 9.73 -14.76
CA THR A 99 16.43 11.14 -14.60
C THR A 99 15.78 11.92 -15.75
N LEU A 100 14.69 12.63 -15.46
CA LEU A 100 14.13 13.63 -16.38
C LEU A 100 15.12 14.80 -16.40
N THR A 101 16.03 14.79 -17.37
CA THR A 101 16.95 15.91 -17.61
C THR A 101 16.14 17.07 -18.20
N ALA A 102 15.51 17.88 -17.34
CA ALA A 102 14.89 19.13 -17.75
C ALA A 102 16.02 20.15 -18.07
N THR A 103 16.50 20.14 -19.30
CA THR A 103 17.64 20.96 -19.76
C THR A 103 17.33 22.45 -19.93
N THR A 104 16.11 22.92 -19.66
CA THR A 104 15.75 24.33 -19.84
C THR A 104 14.70 24.79 -18.85
N VAL A 105 14.95 25.93 -18.20
CA VAL A 105 14.08 26.64 -17.23
C VAL A 105 12.77 27.17 -17.86
N ASN A 106 12.45 26.76 -19.10
CA ASN A 106 11.22 27.07 -19.84
C ASN A 106 10.44 25.81 -20.27
N SER A 107 10.67 24.64 -19.66
CA SER A 107 9.97 23.40 -20.03
C SER A 107 8.64 23.24 -19.28
N ASN A 108 7.65 24.09 -19.57
CA ASN A 108 6.27 23.78 -19.19
C ASN A 108 5.86 22.47 -19.90
N PHE A 109 5.22 21.54 -19.19
CA PHE A 109 4.69 20.31 -19.81
C PHE A 109 3.46 20.59 -20.66
N ALA A 110 2.68 21.60 -20.28
CA ALA A 110 1.57 22.13 -21.03
C ALA A 110 1.33 23.59 -20.62
N ASP A 111 0.82 24.39 -21.55
CA ASP A 111 0.33 25.75 -21.28
C ASP A 111 -1.18 25.73 -21.10
N VAL A 112 -1.67 26.44 -20.08
CA VAL A 112 -3.10 26.66 -19.82
C VAL A 112 -3.45 28.09 -20.18
N SER A 113 -4.52 28.28 -20.95
CA SER A 113 -5.04 29.61 -21.28
C SER A 113 -6.56 29.64 -21.18
N VAL A 114 -7.13 30.81 -20.93
CA VAL A 114 -8.58 31.01 -20.96
C VAL A 114 -9.07 30.85 -22.39
N ASN A 115 -10.11 30.05 -22.60
CA ASN A 115 -10.73 29.94 -23.92
C ASN A 115 -11.66 31.14 -24.17
N THR A 116 -11.31 31.96 -25.16
CA THR A 116 -12.08 33.16 -25.57
C THR A 116 -12.87 32.96 -26.87
N THR A 117 -12.86 31.76 -27.45
CA THR A 117 -13.40 31.46 -28.78
C THR A 117 -14.64 30.59 -28.71
N GLY A 118 -15.71 30.98 -29.43
CA GLY A 118 -16.79 30.05 -29.82
C GLY A 118 -18.04 29.99 -28.93
N THR A 119 -18.08 30.58 -27.74
CA THR A 119 -19.32 30.67 -26.95
C THR A 119 -19.33 31.95 -26.13
N GLY A 120 -20.45 32.69 -26.16
CA GLY A 120 -20.65 33.82 -25.27
C GLY A 120 -20.30 33.40 -23.84
N ASN A 121 -19.45 34.19 -23.17
CA ASN A 121 -19.02 34.00 -21.78
C ASN A 121 -20.09 33.26 -21.01
N LEU A 122 -19.75 32.16 -20.34
CA LEU A 122 -20.69 31.45 -19.47
C LEU A 122 -21.37 32.48 -18.56
N THR A 123 -22.58 32.92 -18.91
CA THR A 123 -23.18 34.07 -18.25
C THR A 123 -23.85 33.55 -17.01
N TRP A 124 -23.22 33.84 -15.88
CA TRP A 124 -23.75 33.54 -14.56
C TRP A 124 -24.87 34.52 -14.20
N ASN A 125 -25.96 34.50 -14.98
CA ASN A 125 -27.16 35.30 -14.73
C ASN A 125 -28.06 34.59 -13.70
N ALA A 126 -27.48 34.16 -12.58
CA ALA A 126 -28.28 33.77 -11.44
C ALA A 126 -28.95 35.04 -10.89
N PHE A 127 -30.25 34.99 -10.61
CA PHE A 127 -31.00 36.08 -10.00
C PHE A 127 -32.00 35.49 -9.02
N GLY A 128 -32.26 36.17 -7.90
CA GLY A 128 -33.40 35.90 -7.00
C GLY A 128 -33.58 34.45 -6.51
N PHE A 129 -34.83 33.99 -6.46
CA PHE A 129 -35.30 32.70 -5.92
C PHE A 129 -35.34 31.57 -6.97
N PHE A 130 -34.31 31.41 -7.79
CA PHE A 130 -34.39 30.52 -8.94
C PHE A 130 -33.49 29.30 -8.81
N LYS A 131 -34.07 28.13 -9.11
CA LYS A 131 -33.33 27.01 -9.67
C LYS A 131 -33.04 27.36 -11.12
N GLY A 132 -31.77 27.40 -11.49
CA GLY A 132 -31.35 27.65 -12.87
C GLY A 132 -30.57 26.49 -13.44
N SER A 133 -30.48 26.46 -14.76
CA SER A 133 -29.61 25.55 -15.50
C SER A 133 -28.50 26.33 -16.17
N ILE A 134 -27.32 25.74 -16.23
CA ILE A 134 -26.16 26.24 -16.97
C ILE A 134 -26.14 25.46 -18.26
N GLY A 135 -26.45 26.15 -19.35
CA GLY A 135 -26.38 25.59 -20.70
C GLY A 135 -24.94 25.22 -21.06
N GLY A 136 -24.78 24.25 -21.94
CA GLY A 136 -23.50 23.87 -22.52
C GLY A 136 -23.71 23.22 -23.89
N PRO A 137 -22.64 22.86 -24.60
CA PRO A 137 -21.24 22.95 -24.18
C PRO A 137 -20.67 24.38 -24.26
N ASN A 138 -19.92 24.80 -23.24
CA ASN A 138 -19.21 26.08 -23.24
C ASN A 138 -17.75 25.88 -22.83
N SER A 139 -16.80 26.28 -23.68
CA SER A 139 -15.37 26.13 -23.43
C SER A 139 -14.88 27.13 -22.39
N ILE A 140 -14.06 26.67 -21.43
CA ILE A 140 -13.53 27.50 -20.34
C ILE A 140 -12.01 27.64 -20.38
N PHE A 141 -11.30 26.54 -20.64
CA PHE A 141 -9.83 26.52 -20.67
C PHE A 141 -9.32 25.77 -21.89
N ASN A 142 -8.20 26.23 -22.43
CA ASN A 142 -7.40 25.53 -23.42
C ASN A 142 -6.11 25.04 -22.78
N ILE A 143 -5.74 23.81 -23.09
CA ILE A 143 -4.53 23.13 -22.65
C ILE A 143 -3.75 22.78 -23.90
N THR A 144 -2.52 23.29 -23.98
CA THR A 144 -1.61 23.04 -25.10
C THR A 144 -0.39 22.29 -24.55
N PRO A 145 -0.34 20.96 -24.64
CA PRO A 145 0.85 20.20 -24.28
C PRO A 145 2.07 20.70 -25.06
N ALA A 146 3.25 20.67 -24.44
CA ALA A 146 4.49 21.02 -25.13
C ALA A 146 4.71 20.12 -26.34
N ILE A 147 5.34 20.66 -27.39
CA ILE A 147 5.63 19.91 -28.61
C ILE A 147 6.48 18.68 -28.27
N GLY A 148 5.99 17.50 -28.63
CA GLY A 148 6.66 16.23 -28.36
C GLY A 148 6.46 15.66 -26.95
N TYR A 149 5.65 16.29 -26.11
CA TYR A 149 5.27 15.72 -24.83
C TYR A 149 4.41 14.46 -25.03
N THR A 150 4.83 13.37 -24.40
CA THR A 150 4.21 12.03 -24.50
C THR A 150 3.86 11.45 -23.13
N GLY A 151 3.99 12.25 -22.07
CA GLY A 151 3.56 11.85 -20.73
C GLY A 151 2.05 11.97 -20.56
N ASP A 152 1.53 11.34 -19.52
CA ASP A 152 0.15 11.53 -19.10
C ASP A 152 0.00 12.87 -18.36
N LEU A 153 -1.12 13.54 -18.59
CA LEU A 153 -1.45 14.81 -17.94
C LEU A 153 -2.61 14.59 -16.98
N VAL A 154 -2.47 15.17 -15.78
CA VAL A 154 -3.59 15.40 -14.88
C VAL A 154 -3.92 16.88 -14.91
N THR A 155 -5.17 17.18 -15.22
CA THR A 155 -5.68 18.55 -15.21
C THR A 155 -6.63 18.72 -14.05
N THR A 156 -6.38 19.69 -13.18
CA THR A 156 -7.24 19.96 -12.04
C THR A 156 -7.96 21.29 -12.25
N VAL A 157 -9.29 21.27 -12.11
CA VAL A 157 -10.13 22.47 -12.13
C VAL A 157 -10.65 22.73 -10.73
N THR A 158 -10.42 23.93 -10.22
CA THR A 158 -10.75 24.32 -8.85
C THR A 158 -11.61 25.57 -8.82
N LEU A 159 -12.52 25.64 -7.85
CA LEU A 159 -13.36 26.79 -7.56
C LEU A 159 -12.60 27.79 -6.67
N GLY A 160 -12.30 28.95 -7.21
CA GLY A 160 -11.46 29.98 -6.61
C GLY A 160 -12.10 30.75 -5.46
N ASN A 161 -13.40 30.99 -5.56
CA ASN A 161 -14.19 31.79 -4.62
C ASN A 161 -15.31 30.96 -3.97
N GLY A 162 -15.02 29.69 -3.65
CA GLY A 162 -16.00 28.77 -3.08
C GLY A 162 -16.66 29.29 -1.80
N ASP A 163 -15.90 29.98 -0.95
CA ASP A 163 -16.38 30.63 0.28
C ASP A 163 -17.48 31.66 0.00
N GLN A 164 -17.25 32.55 -0.97
CA GLN A 164 -18.21 33.58 -1.38
C GLN A 164 -19.44 32.99 -2.07
N LEU A 165 -19.25 31.91 -2.83
CA LEU A 165 -20.34 31.23 -3.53
C LEU A 165 -21.29 30.51 -2.57
N VAL A 166 -20.81 29.95 -1.46
CA VAL A 166 -21.66 29.29 -0.46
C VAL A 166 -22.65 30.29 0.17
N GLU A 167 -22.32 31.57 0.26
CA GLU A 167 -23.26 32.60 0.75
C GLU A 167 -24.39 32.88 -0.26
N ARG A 168 -24.17 32.59 -1.55
CA ARG A 168 -25.08 32.95 -2.65
C ARG A 168 -25.83 31.75 -3.22
N TYR A 169 -25.22 30.59 -3.22
CA TYR A 169 -25.73 29.34 -3.77
C TYR A 169 -25.89 28.30 -2.67
N ARG A 170 -27.09 27.73 -2.60
CA ARG A 170 -27.34 26.49 -1.86
C ARG A 170 -26.73 25.30 -2.58
N VAL A 171 -26.79 25.32 -3.91
CA VAL A 171 -26.24 24.28 -4.77
C VAL A 171 -25.64 24.96 -6.00
N LEU A 172 -24.44 24.58 -6.36
CA LEU A 172 -23.83 24.81 -7.67
C LEU A 172 -23.20 23.50 -8.10
N ALA A 173 -23.56 23.04 -9.30
CA ALA A 173 -23.07 21.78 -9.85
C ALA A 173 -22.76 21.97 -11.34
N LEU A 174 -21.51 21.73 -11.71
CA LEU A 174 -21.01 21.83 -13.09
C LEU A 174 -20.51 20.47 -13.54
N GLN A 175 -21.01 20.00 -14.67
CA GLN A 175 -20.40 18.88 -15.37
C GLN A 175 -19.32 19.41 -16.29
N LEU A 176 -18.08 19.03 -16.00
CA LEU A 176 -16.93 19.35 -16.80
C LEU A 176 -16.55 18.13 -17.62
N GLU A 177 -16.24 18.35 -18.89
CA GLU A 177 -15.64 17.33 -19.75
C GLU A 177 -14.43 17.93 -20.47
N MET A 178 -13.54 17.06 -20.92
CA MET A 178 -12.39 17.45 -21.73
C MET A 178 -12.58 16.94 -23.15
N VAL A 179 -12.29 17.79 -24.12
CA VAL A 179 -12.36 17.46 -25.54
C VAL A 179 -11.10 17.86 -26.27
N ASN A 180 -10.87 17.21 -27.40
CA ASN A 180 -9.83 17.61 -28.34
C ASN A 180 -10.20 18.93 -29.01
N SER A 181 -9.33 19.94 -28.92
CA SER A 181 -9.58 21.30 -29.42
C SER A 181 -9.74 21.37 -30.95
N SER A 182 -9.22 20.40 -31.70
CA SER A 182 -9.25 20.42 -33.17
C SER A 182 -10.57 19.88 -33.74
N ASN A 183 -11.19 18.90 -33.09
CA ASN A 183 -12.37 18.21 -33.62
C ASN A 183 -13.54 18.09 -32.62
N ASN A 184 -13.40 18.63 -31.40
CA ASN A 184 -14.37 18.54 -30.31
C ASN A 184 -14.74 17.11 -29.90
N ALA A 185 -13.93 16.11 -30.25
CA ALA A 185 -14.11 14.73 -29.79
C ALA A 185 -13.84 14.65 -28.29
N THR A 186 -14.72 13.96 -27.55
CA THR A 186 -14.52 13.70 -26.14
C THR A 186 -13.22 12.91 -25.93
N LEU A 187 -12.53 13.19 -24.82
CA LEU A 187 -11.37 12.44 -24.36
C LEU A 187 -11.80 11.53 -23.21
N ASP A 188 -11.18 10.36 -23.12
CA ASP A 188 -11.32 9.49 -21.94
C ASP A 188 -10.63 10.20 -20.77
N ILE A 189 -11.44 10.62 -19.78
CA ILE A 189 -10.96 11.32 -18.58
C ILE A 189 -11.09 10.48 -17.31
N ASN A 190 -11.79 9.35 -17.41
CA ASN A 190 -12.15 8.48 -16.29
C ASN A 190 -11.39 7.14 -16.31
N GLU A 191 -10.47 6.96 -17.25
CA GLU A 191 -9.63 5.77 -17.44
C GLU A 191 -10.43 4.50 -17.74
N SER A 192 -11.62 4.65 -18.32
CA SER A 192 -12.45 3.50 -18.71
C SER A 192 -11.91 2.77 -19.94
N GLY A 193 -10.96 3.35 -20.66
CA GLY A 193 -10.40 2.85 -21.90
C GLY A 193 -11.19 3.23 -23.15
N ALA A 194 -12.23 4.06 -23.01
CA ALA A 194 -13.07 4.51 -24.12
C ALA A 194 -13.57 5.94 -23.89
N ALA A 195 -13.36 6.80 -24.88
CA ALA A 195 -13.93 8.14 -24.87
C ALA A 195 -15.42 8.11 -25.30
N ASP A 196 -16.34 8.37 -24.38
CA ASP A 196 -17.79 8.28 -24.57
C ASP A 196 -18.58 9.46 -23.96
N ALA A 197 -19.91 9.36 -23.94
CA ALA A 197 -20.78 10.42 -23.43
C ALA A 197 -20.74 10.56 -21.89
N ASN A 198 -20.17 9.60 -21.18
CA ASN A 198 -20.05 9.51 -19.73
C ASN A 198 -18.70 10.04 -19.21
N ASP A 199 -17.78 10.44 -20.10
CA ASP A 199 -16.55 11.15 -19.77
C ASP A 199 -16.82 12.59 -19.32
N TRP A 200 -17.26 12.73 -18.08
CA TRP A 200 -17.43 14.00 -17.40
C TRP A 200 -17.22 13.84 -15.90
N VAL A 201 -16.78 14.91 -15.25
CA VAL A 201 -16.63 15.01 -13.79
C VAL A 201 -17.54 16.10 -13.25
N MET A 202 -17.98 15.97 -11.99
CA MET A 202 -18.86 16.94 -11.35
C MET A 202 -18.07 17.84 -10.38
N LEU A 203 -17.97 19.12 -10.71
CA LEU A 203 -17.52 20.17 -9.79
C LEU A 203 -18.72 20.70 -9.01
N THR A 204 -18.65 20.72 -7.68
CA THR A 204 -19.72 21.23 -6.81
C THR A 204 -19.16 22.16 -5.74
N LEU A 205 -20.02 22.80 -4.94
CA LEU A 205 -19.56 23.56 -3.77
C LEU A 205 -18.89 22.67 -2.73
N ASP A 206 -19.40 21.46 -2.52
CA ASP A 206 -18.83 20.48 -1.57
C ASP A 206 -17.56 19.84 -2.12
N ASN A 207 -17.48 19.69 -3.45
CA ASN A 207 -16.31 19.19 -4.17
C ASN A 207 -15.73 20.29 -5.06
N GLY A 208 -15.08 21.26 -4.43
CA GLY A 208 -14.55 22.47 -5.07
C GLY A 208 -13.32 22.26 -5.94
N SER A 209 -12.85 21.03 -6.11
CA SER A 209 -11.74 20.69 -7.00
C SER A 209 -11.98 19.32 -7.66
N VAL A 210 -11.75 19.21 -8.97
CA VAL A 210 -11.88 17.97 -9.72
C VAL A 210 -10.68 17.77 -10.63
N SER A 211 -10.22 16.52 -10.73
CA SER A 211 -9.14 16.14 -11.62
C SER A 211 -9.70 15.38 -12.83
N LEU A 212 -9.15 15.67 -14.01
CA LEU A 212 -9.41 15.02 -15.29
C LEU A 212 -8.11 14.37 -15.74
N PHE A 213 -8.14 13.07 -16.02
CA PHE A 213 -6.95 12.29 -16.35
C PHE A 213 -6.92 11.97 -17.84
N THR A 214 -6.00 12.56 -18.59
CA THR A 214 -5.90 12.27 -20.02
C THR A 214 -4.72 11.36 -20.30
N THR A 215 -4.98 10.25 -20.99
CA THR A 215 -3.92 9.38 -21.52
C THR A 215 -3.15 10.10 -22.62
N ALA A 216 -1.83 9.98 -22.59
CA ALA A 216 -0.87 10.69 -23.42
C ALA A 216 -1.28 10.87 -24.89
N GLY A 217 -1.35 12.13 -25.32
CA GLY A 217 -1.47 12.53 -26.71
C GLY A 217 -1.07 14.00 -26.86
N SER A 218 -0.26 14.33 -27.85
CA SER A 218 0.22 15.71 -28.12
C SER A 218 -0.86 16.64 -28.69
N THR A 219 -2.14 16.33 -28.45
CA THR A 219 -3.23 17.10 -29.04
C THR A 219 -3.68 18.19 -28.08
N ASN A 220 -3.97 19.36 -28.62
CA ASN A 220 -4.55 20.44 -27.84
C ASN A 220 -5.91 20.00 -27.29
N MET A 221 -6.15 20.33 -26.03
CA MET A 221 -7.34 19.94 -25.30
C MET A 221 -8.08 21.18 -24.82
N THR A 222 -9.39 21.06 -24.69
CA THR A 222 -10.26 22.11 -24.20
C THR A 222 -11.13 21.53 -23.10
N ILE A 223 -11.12 22.18 -21.94
CA ILE A 223 -12.08 21.90 -20.87
C ILE A 223 -13.34 22.69 -21.18
N ARG A 224 -14.49 22.02 -21.11
CA ARG A 224 -15.79 22.67 -21.32
C ARG A 224 -16.80 22.27 -20.25
N VAL A 225 -17.70 23.21 -19.95
CA VAL A 225 -18.90 22.95 -19.17
C VAL A 225 -19.91 22.27 -20.09
N LYS A 226 -20.14 20.98 -19.88
CA LYS A 226 -21.11 20.18 -20.64
C LYS A 226 -22.55 20.62 -20.34
N LYS A 227 -22.86 20.73 -19.05
CA LYS A 227 -24.12 21.23 -18.49
C LYS A 227 -23.93 21.48 -17.00
N GLY A 228 -24.85 22.20 -16.39
CA GLY A 228 -24.85 22.37 -14.95
C GLY A 228 -26.19 22.86 -14.44
N PHE A 229 -26.31 23.00 -13.13
CA PHE A 229 -27.45 23.64 -12.51
C PHE A 229 -27.03 24.31 -11.21
N TYR A 230 -27.88 25.23 -10.76
CA TYR A 230 -27.67 25.92 -9.50
C TYR A 230 -29.00 26.17 -8.80
N ILE A 231 -28.93 26.34 -7.48
CA ILE A 231 -30.01 26.79 -6.62
C ILE A 231 -29.43 27.88 -5.74
N THR A 232 -30.02 29.07 -5.81
CA THR A 232 -29.56 30.24 -5.06
C THR A 232 -30.16 30.27 -3.65
N HIS A 233 -29.51 30.99 -2.74
CA HIS A 233 -30.14 31.37 -1.49
C HIS A 233 -31.29 32.36 -1.73
N VAL A 234 -32.26 32.34 -0.81
CA VAL A 234 -33.44 33.19 -0.84
C VAL A 234 -33.02 34.63 -0.50
N PHE A 235 -32.64 35.42 -1.51
CA PHE A 235 -32.33 36.85 -1.31
C PHE A 235 -32.84 37.74 -2.47
N PRO A 236 -33.91 38.53 -2.26
CA PRO A 236 -34.62 39.23 -3.34
C PRO A 236 -33.90 40.48 -3.90
N PHE A 237 -32.85 40.99 -3.23
CA PHE A 237 -32.21 42.27 -3.57
C PHE A 237 -30.68 42.23 -3.62
N ALA A 238 -30.06 41.06 -3.73
CA ALA A 238 -28.60 40.98 -3.87
C ALA A 238 -28.21 41.45 -5.28
N GLY A 239 -27.27 42.40 -5.37
CA GLY A 239 -26.63 42.71 -6.64
C GLY A 239 -25.88 41.47 -7.13
N TRP A 240 -26.32 40.90 -8.24
CA TRP A 240 -25.68 39.75 -8.87
C TRP A 240 -24.56 40.25 -9.78
N GLY A 241 -23.32 39.88 -9.46
CA GLY A 241 -22.09 40.29 -10.15
C GLY A 241 -20.86 40.13 -9.26
N GLY A 242 -19.66 40.19 -9.83
CA GLY A 242 -18.40 40.04 -9.07
C GLY A 242 -18.32 38.68 -8.36
N SER A 243 -18.18 38.72 -7.03
CA SER A 243 -18.05 37.54 -6.14
C SER A 243 -19.22 36.56 -6.17
N ALA A 244 -20.35 36.91 -6.80
CA ALA A 244 -21.47 35.99 -7.01
C ALA A 244 -21.32 35.10 -8.27
N SER A 245 -20.30 35.34 -9.08
CA SER A 245 -19.96 34.51 -10.25
C SER A 245 -18.85 33.51 -9.89
N PRO A 246 -18.98 32.24 -10.27
CA PRO A 246 -17.91 31.27 -10.10
C PRO A 246 -16.61 31.68 -10.79
N GLU A 247 -15.54 31.75 -9.99
CA GLU A 247 -14.18 31.89 -10.46
C GLU A 247 -13.57 30.48 -10.55
N LEU A 248 -13.17 30.08 -11.75
CA LEU A 248 -12.56 28.78 -11.98
C LEU A 248 -11.06 28.97 -12.22
N PHE A 249 -10.26 28.09 -11.62
CA PHE A 249 -8.84 27.95 -11.87
C PHE A 249 -8.56 26.61 -12.51
N CYS A 250 -7.56 26.55 -13.38
CA CYS A 250 -7.12 25.34 -14.04
C CYS A 250 -5.61 25.22 -13.90
N GLU A 251 -5.16 24.07 -13.43
CA GLU A 251 -3.75 23.69 -13.36
C GLU A 251 -3.53 22.36 -14.09
N VAL A 252 -2.32 22.17 -14.60
CA VAL A 252 -1.92 20.94 -15.29
C VAL A 252 -0.63 20.45 -14.67
N ALA A 253 -0.59 19.18 -14.32
CA ALA A 253 0.60 18.50 -13.82
C ALA A 253 0.86 17.21 -14.60
N GLN A 254 2.11 16.75 -14.55
CA GLN A 254 2.49 15.44 -15.05
C GLN A 254 2.04 14.36 -14.05
N ARG A 255 1.48 13.27 -14.58
CA ARG A 255 1.18 12.05 -13.81
C ARG A 255 2.27 11.00 -13.96
#